data_AF-A0A445FCJ9-F1
#
_entry.id   AF-A0A445FCJ9-F1
#
_cell.length_a   1.000
_cell.length_b   1.000
_cell.length_c   1.000
_cell.angle_alpha   90.00
_cell.angle_beta   90.00
_cell.angle_gamma   90.00
#
_symmetry.space_group_name_H-M   'P 1'
#
loop_
_entity.id
_entity.type
_entity.pdbx_description
1 polymer ?
#
loop_
_entity_poly.entity_id
_entity_poly.type
_entity_poly.pdbx_seq_one_letter_code
_entity_poly.pdbx_strand_id
1 'polypeptide(L)' 'MLRQGFTHVFLMAFNGKEEFSVFRTHPNHLEFTRVFSPAIEKIVVLDFPSNLVKAP' A
#
# COMPACT_ATOMS: atom_id res chain seq x y z
N MET A 1 7.72 -6.38 21.45
CA MET A 1 7.91 -5.06 20.81
C MET A 1 6.81 -4.85 19.76
N LEU A 2 6.06 -3.74 19.84
CA LEU A 2 4.86 -3.51 19.01
C LEU A 2 5.13 -3.36 17.51
N ARG A 3 6.32 -2.89 17.10
CA ARG A 3 6.63 -2.58 15.70
C ARG A 3 7.19 -3.74 14.90
N GLN A 4 7.57 -4.85 15.54
CA GLN A 4 8.15 -6.04 14.89
C GLN A 4 9.29 -5.76 13.87
N GLY A 5 10.03 -4.67 14.04
CA GLY A 5 11.11 -4.28 13.13
C GLY A 5 10.69 -3.51 11.87
N PHE A 6 9.40 -3.21 11.67
CA PHE A 6 8.96 -2.30 10.59
C PHE A 6 9.33 -0.84 10.92
N THR A 7 9.82 -0.11 9.91
CA THR A 7 10.38 1.23 10.06
C THR A 7 9.57 2.34 9.39
N HIS A 8 8.81 2.02 8.34
CA HIS A 8 8.04 2.98 7.54
C HIS A 8 6.63 2.44 7.25
N VAL A 9 5.69 3.34 7.04
CA VAL A 9 4.31 3.04 6.62
C VAL A 9 3.93 3.98 5.48
N PHE A 10 3.27 3.44 4.47
CA PHE A 10 2.64 4.20 3.40
C PHE A 10 1.15 3.94 3.43
N LEU A 11 0.34 5.02 3.39
CA LEU A 11 -1.11 4.94 3.29
C LEU A 11 -1.52 5.45 1.90
N MET A 12 -2.26 4.63 1.16
CA MET A 12 -2.80 4.97 -0.16
C MET A 12 -4.31 4.80 -0.11
N ALA A 13 -5.04 5.80 -0.60
CA ALA A 13 -6.49 5.79 -0.69
C ALA A 13 -6.89 5.91 -2.17
N PHE A 14 -7.90 5.13 -2.54
CA PHE A 14 -8.48 5.11 -3.88
C PHE A 14 -10.00 5.26 -3.74
N ASN A 15 -10.67 5.87 -4.72
CA ASN A 15 -12.12 6.00 -4.68
C ASN A 15 -12.83 4.66 -4.93
N GLY A 16 -12.12 3.68 -5.52
CA GLY A 16 -12.67 2.37 -5.85
C GLY A 16 -11.61 1.35 -6.27
N LYS A 17 -12.07 0.12 -6.53
CA LYS A 17 -11.19 -0.99 -6.91
C LYS A 17 -10.62 -0.82 -8.32
N GLU A 18 -11.34 -0.15 -9.19
CA GLU A 18 -10.93 0.13 -10.57
C GLU A 18 -9.70 1.03 -10.59
N GLU A 19 -9.71 2.13 -9.82
CA GLU A 19 -8.56 3.04 -9.69
C GLU A 19 -7.34 2.33 -9.12
N PHE A 20 -7.52 1.46 -8.11
CA PHE A 20 -6.45 0.65 -7.57
C PHE A 20 -5.85 -0.31 -8.61
N SER A 21 -6.68 -0.93 -9.44
CA SER A 21 -6.24 -1.81 -10.54
C SER A 21 -5.41 -1.04 -11.58
N VAL A 22 -5.86 0.16 -11.95
CA VAL A 22 -5.12 1.06 -12.84
C VAL A 22 -3.78 1.46 -12.23
N PHE A 23 -3.76 1.87 -10.96
CA PHE A 23 -2.53 2.24 -10.26
C PHE A 23 -1.51 1.08 -10.24
N ARG A 24 -1.97 -0.14 -9.90
CA ARG A 24 -1.10 -1.33 -9.83
C ARG A 24 -0.45 -1.71 -11.15
N THR A 25 -1.10 -1.41 -12.26
CA THR A 25 -0.61 -1.75 -13.61
C THR A 25 0.05 -0.56 -14.31
N HIS A 26 0.05 0.62 -13.69
CA HIS A 26 0.64 1.82 -14.25
C HIS A 26 2.16 1.65 -14.45
N PRO A 27 2.73 2.01 -15.62
CA PRO A 27 4.16 1.83 -15.91
C PRO A 27 5.08 2.40 -14.84
N ASN A 28 4.82 3.63 -14.37
CA ASN A 28 5.62 4.26 -13.31
C ASN A 28 5.61 3.47 -11.99
N HIS A 29 4.48 2.82 -11.64
CA HIS A 29 4.41 1.99 -10.44
C HIS A 29 5.19 0.69 -10.61
N LEU A 30 5.16 0.09 -11.80
CA LEU A 30 5.96 -1.10 -12.11
C LEU A 30 7.46 -0.80 -12.10
N GLU A 31 7.88 0.34 -12.66
CA GLU A 31 9.26 0.81 -12.61
C GLU A 31 9.72 1.07 -11.17
N PHE A 32 8.90 1.77 -10.38
CA PHE A 32 9.22 2.02 -8.98
C PHE A 32 9.31 0.72 -8.17
N THR A 33 8.41 -0.24 -8.41
CA THR A 33 8.43 -1.55 -7.74
C THR A 33 9.76 -2.29 -7.97
N ARG A 34 10.37 -2.16 -9.15
CA ARG A 34 11.69 -2.75 -9.44
C ARG A 34 12.81 -2.12 -8.63
N VAL A 35 12.73 -0.83 -8.32
CA VAL A 35 13.71 -0.12 -7.48
C VAL A 35 13.45 -0.36 -6.00
N PHE A 36 12.19 -0.36 -5.60
CA PHE A 36 11.78 -0.40 -4.19
C PHE A 36 11.86 -1.80 -3.59
N SER A 37 11.42 -2.84 -4.32
CA SER A 37 11.36 -4.22 -3.76
C SER A 37 12.71 -4.73 -3.25
N PRO A 38 13.85 -4.53 -3.96
CA PRO A 38 15.16 -4.97 -3.47
C PRO A 38 15.64 -4.24 -2.20
N ALA A 39 15.11 -3.04 -1.92
CA ALA A 39 15.51 -2.23 -0.77
C ALA A 39 14.75 -2.61 0.52
N ILE A 40 13.78 -3.52 0.46
CA ILE A 40 12.88 -3.85 1.57
C ILE A 40 13.23 -5.22 2.14
N GLU A 41 13.56 -5.26 3.44
CA GLU A 41 13.78 -6.52 4.17
C GLU A 41 12.45 -7.21 4.54
N LYS A 42 11.43 -6.43 4.93
CA LYS A 42 10.12 -6.92 5.39
C LYS A 42 9.00 -6.05 4.84
N ILE A 43 7.96 -6.66 4.28
CA ILE A 43 6.78 -5.95 3.77
C ILE A 43 5.49 -6.66 4.18
N VAL A 44 4.48 -5.87 4.57
CA VAL A 44 3.09 -6.30 4.74
C VAL A 44 2.22 -5.29 4.02
N VAL A 45 1.31 -5.77 3.18
CA VAL A 45 0.35 -4.94 2.45
C VAL A 45 -1.06 -5.31 2.90
N LEU A 46 -1.83 -4.32 3.31
CA LEU A 46 -3.24 -4.47 3.69
C LEU A 46 -4.10 -3.68 2.71
N ASP A 47 -4.95 -4.37 1.97
CA ASP A 47 -5.95 -3.80 1.08
C ASP A 47 -7.33 -4.03 1.70
N PHE A 48 -8.01 -2.94 2.09
CA PHE A 48 -9.27 -3.00 2.82
C PHE A 48 -10.19 -1.81 2.50
N PRO A 49 -11.51 -1.98 2.56
CA PRO A 49 -12.46 -0.88 2.41
C PRO A 49 -12.47 0.01 3.66
N SER A 50 -12.54 1.33 3.46
CA SER A 50 -12.72 2.30 4.54
C SER A 50 -14.21 2.48 4.86
N ASN A 51 -14.72 1.70 5.81
CA ASN A 51 -16.10 1.79 6.28
C ASN A 51 -16.16 2.55 7.62
N LEU A 52 -16.99 3.61 7.68
CA LEU A 52 -17.32 4.26 8.95
C LEU A 52 -18.31 3.38 9.72
N VAL A 53 -17.82 2.69 10.75
CA VAL A 53 -18.62 1.81 11.61
C VAL A 53 -18.94 2.43 12.98
N LYS A 54 -18.39 3.60 13.27
CA LYS A 54 -18.68 4.42 14.45
C LYS A 54 -18.78 5.89 14.03
N ALA A 55 -19.54 6.67 14.79
CA ALA A 55 -19.59 8.12 14.60
C ALA A 55 -18.18 8.71 14.73
N PRO A 56 -17.84 9.75 13.93
CA PRO A 56 -16.55 10.43 14.00
C PRO A 56 -16.23 10.99 15.39
#